data_AF-A0A353Z301-F1
#
_entry.id   AF-A0A353Z301-F1
#
_cell.length_a   1.000
_cell.length_b   1.000
_cell.length_c   1.000
_cell.angle_alpha   90.00
_cell.angle_beta   90.00
_cell.angle_gamma   90.00
#
_symmetry.space_group_name_H-M   'P 1'
#
loop_
_entity.id
_entity.type
_entity.pdbx_description
1 polymer ?
#
loop_
_entity_poly.entity_id
_entity_poly.type
_entity_poly.pdbx_seq_one_letter_code
_entity_poly.pdbx_strand_id
1 'polypeptide(L)' 'YKGAKPAVGIDKVMVPGEPEFEKENRIRKEGINVIPAIAEDLKEIAGKLGVDFEVQ' A
#
# COMPACT_ATOMS: atom_id res chain seq x y z
N TYR A 1 -18.52 11.08 17.20
CA TYR A 1 -17.78 9.82 17.46
C TYR A 1 -16.29 9.88 17.10
N LYS A 2 -15.74 11.00 16.59
CA LYS A 2 -14.32 11.15 16.16
C LYS A 2 -13.33 11.61 17.27
N GLY A 3 -13.79 11.65 18.53
CA GLY A 3 -13.04 12.18 19.68
C GLY A 3 -13.06 11.26 20.90
N ALA A 4 -13.32 9.97 20.72
CA ALA A 4 -13.27 9.00 21.80
C ALA A 4 -11.80 8.82 22.24
N LYS A 5 -11.55 8.75 23.56
CA LYS A 5 -10.22 8.48 24.09
C LYS A 5 -9.75 7.12 23.55
N PRO A 6 -8.62 7.07 22.83
CA PRO A 6 -8.06 5.78 22.46
C PRO A 6 -7.70 4.98 23.72
N ALA A 7 -7.80 3.65 23.64
CA ALA A 7 -7.34 2.78 24.71
C ALA A 7 -5.82 2.92 24.87
N VAL A 8 -5.30 2.64 26.08
CA VAL A 8 -3.86 2.71 26.36
C VAL A 8 -3.10 1.83 25.36
N GLY A 9 -2.19 2.44 24.59
CA GLY A 9 -1.42 1.75 23.55
C GLY A 9 -1.98 1.86 22.12
N ILE A 10 -3.12 2.54 21.93
CA ILE A 10 -3.68 2.83 20.60
C ILE A 10 -3.44 4.30 20.28
N ASP A 11 -2.78 4.57 19.15
CA ASP A 11 -2.35 5.92 18.76
C ASP A 11 -3.54 6.85 18.43
N LYS A 12 -4.58 6.28 17.79
CA LYS A 12 -5.77 7.04 17.37
C LYS A 12 -6.97 6.12 17.15
N VAL A 13 -8.17 6.62 17.48
CA VAL A 13 -9.42 5.99 17.05
C VAL A 13 -9.66 6.38 15.58
N MET A 14 -9.48 5.43 14.67
CA MET A 14 -9.75 5.62 13.25
C MET A 14 -11.19 5.19 12.93
N VAL A 15 -11.88 5.97 12.09
CA VAL A 15 -13.17 5.57 11.52
C VAL A 15 -12.92 4.55 10.40
N PRO A 16 -13.76 3.51 10.26
CA PRO A 16 -13.68 2.61 9.11
C PRO A 16 -13.63 3.39 7.78
N GLY A 17 -12.65 3.10 6.93
CA GLY A 17 -12.40 3.82 5.67
C GLY A 17 -11.37 4.95 5.74
N GLU A 18 -11.06 5.51 6.92
CA GLU A 18 -9.94 6.44 7.08
C GLU A 18 -8.56 5.79 6.84
N PRO A 19 -8.24 4.59 7.39
CA PRO A 19 -6.92 4.01 7.18
C PRO A 19 -6.65 3.66 5.70
N GLU A 20 -7.69 3.27 4.95
CA GLU A 20 -7.61 3.03 3.51
C GLU A 20 -7.38 4.33 2.73
N PHE A 21 -8.10 5.41 3.07
CA PHE A 21 -7.92 6.72 2.42
C PHE A 21 -6.53 7.30 2.67
N GLU A 22 -5.99 7.17 3.88
CA GLU A 22 -4.62 7.62 4.20
C GLU A 22 -3.58 6.79 3.45
N LYS A 23 -3.73 5.47 3.41
CA LYS A 23 -2.84 4.58 2.65
C LYS A 23 -2.89 4.87 1.16
N GLU A 24 -4.08 5.06 0.58
CA GLU A 24 -4.26 5.38 -0.83
C GLU A 24 -3.57 6.70 -1.19
N ASN A 25 -3.81 7.77 -0.42
CA ASN A 25 -3.18 9.06 -0.67
C ASN A 25 -1.66 9.01 -0.60
N ARG A 26 -1.12 8.21 0.32
CA ARG A 26 0.31 7.98 0.43
C ARG A 26 0.83 7.22 -0.79
N ILE A 27 0.23 6.08 -1.09
CA ILE A 27 0.59 5.21 -2.22
C ILE A 27 0.54 5.95 -3.56
N ARG A 28 -0.48 6.80 -3.78
CA ARG A 28 -0.59 7.59 -5.02
C ARG A 28 0.55 8.58 -5.21
N LYS A 29 1.17 9.06 -4.12
CA LYS A 29 2.28 10.02 -4.17
C LYS A 29 3.65 9.35 -4.18
N GLU A 30 3.81 8.29 -3.39
CA GLU A 30 5.09 7.65 -3.12
C GLU A 30 5.31 6.39 -3.98
N GLY A 31 4.27 5.90 -4.65
CA GLY A 31 4.29 4.60 -5.33
C GLY A 31 3.98 3.45 -4.37
N ILE A 32 3.90 2.25 -4.92
CA ILE A 32 3.66 1.01 -4.17
C ILE A 32 4.98 0.23 -4.12
N ASN A 33 5.49 0.00 -2.91
CA ASN A 33 6.57 -0.95 -2.74
C ASN A 33 5.97 -2.37 -2.69
N VAL A 34 6.33 -3.20 -3.67
CA VAL A 34 5.91 -4.60 -3.74
C VAL A 34 6.96 -5.49 -3.10
N ILE A 35 6.56 -6.63 -2.55
CA ILE A 35 7.53 -7.58 -2.00
C ILE A 35 8.37 -8.20 -3.12
N PRO A 36 9.64 -8.58 -2.86
CA PRO A 36 10.55 -9.08 -3.90
C PRO A 36 9.98 -10.24 -4.73
N ALA A 37 9.33 -11.20 -4.06
CA ALA A 37 8.72 -12.35 -4.75
C ALA A 37 7.64 -11.94 -5.78
N ILE A 38 6.88 -10.87 -5.51
CA ILE A 38 5.87 -10.36 -6.46
C ILE A 38 6.55 -9.59 -7.58
N ALA A 39 7.61 -8.84 -7.29
CA ALA A 39 8.38 -8.13 -8.31
C ALA A 39 9.00 -9.11 -9.33
N GLU A 40 9.55 -10.23 -8.85
CA GLU A 40 10.13 -11.28 -9.70
C GLU A 40 9.07 -11.95 -10.59
N ASP A 41 7.91 -12.30 -10.02
CA ASP A 41 6.81 -12.92 -10.76
C ASP A 41 6.28 -11.99 -11.87
N LEU A 42 6.09 -10.71 -11.56
CA LEU A 42 5.67 -9.71 -12.54
C LEU A 42 6.71 -9.52 -13.65
N LYS A 43 8.00 -9.56 -13.32
CA LYS A 43 9.09 -9.48 -14.30
C LYS A 43 9.13 -10.70 -15.22
N GLU A 44 8.88 -11.89 -14.69
CA GLU A 44 8.81 -13.12 -15.50
C GLU A 44 7.62 -13.06 -16.48
N ILE A 45 6.44 -12.64 -15.99
CA ILE A 45 5.24 -12.48 -16.82
C ILE A 45 5.46 -11.43 -17.90
N ALA A 46 6.07 -10.29 -17.56
CA ALA A 46 6.41 -9.24 -18.51
C ALA A 46 7.37 -9.74 -19.61
N GLY A 47 8.38 -10.52 -19.22
CA GLY A 47 9.30 -11.17 -20.15
C GLY A 47 8.61 -12.13 -21.11
N LYS A 48 7.63 -12.91 -20.64
CA LYS A 48 6.81 -13.81 -21.48
C LYS A 48 5.92 -13.04 -22.47
N LEU A 49 5.45 -11.85 -22.09
CA LEU A 49 4.59 -11.00 -22.89
C LEU A 49 5.35 -10.04 -23.81
N GLY A 50 6.68 -9.93 -23.67
CA GLY A 50 7.50 -8.97 -24.40
C GLY A 50 7.24 -7.51 -23.98
N VAL A 51 6.80 -7.30 -22.74
CA VAL A 51 6.53 -5.97 -22.18
C VAL A 51 7.72 -5.55 -21.32
N ASP A 52 8.17 -4.31 -21.50
CA ASP A 52 9.19 -3.72 -20.64
C ASP A 52 8.59 -3.44 -19.26
N PHE A 53 9.18 -4.03 -18.22
CA PHE A 53 8.69 -3.90 -16.85
C PHE A 53 9.88 -3.76 -15.89
N GLU A 54 9.92 -2.62 -15.22
CA GLU A 54 10.91 -2.29 -14.21
C GLU A 54 10.20 -1.97 -12.89
N VAL A 55 10.70 -2.57 -11.80
CA VAL A 55 10.22 -2.32 -10.44
C VAL A 55 11.29 -1.50 -9.72
N GLN A 56 10.89 -0.38 -9.11
CA GLN A 56 11.77 0.46 -8.28
C GLN A 56 11.87 -0.05 -6.84
#